data_AF-A0A220SCM3-F1
#
_entry.id   AF-A0A220SCM3-F1
#
_cell.length_a   1.000
_cell.length_b   1.000
_cell.length_c   1.000
_cell.angle_alpha   90.00
_cell.angle_beta   90.00
_cell.angle_gamma   90.00
#
_symmetry.space_group_name_H-M   'P 1'
#
loop_
_entity.id
_entity.type
_entity.pdbx_description
1 polymer ?
#
loop_
_entity_poly.entity_id
_entity_poly.type
_entity_poly.pdbx_seq_one_letter_code
_entity_poly.pdbx_strand_id
1 'polypeptide(L)'
;MKLILSLVTAFLFFFQSSDLESLRNSYAKANQSNSNTQSFINLAEKQSSSDPVIAGYKAAAQIMEAKVTTEKGKRKSFVKAGATSLESIIKSNTNNIELRVIRLSVQENIPKIVGYHSSLKDDKTFILSNYSKQNSALKSYIQKFAAQSKTFTPADKASLK
;
A
#
# COMPACT_ATOMS: atom_id res chain seq x y z
N MET A 1 -5.97 -36.03 24.46
CA MET A 1 -4.93 -35.16 23.84
C MET A 1 -5.43 -34.49 22.56
N LYS A 2 -6.57 -33.75 22.61
CA LYS A 2 -7.12 -33.02 21.44
C LYS A 2 -7.29 -31.52 21.67
N LEU A 3 -7.03 -31.05 22.89
CA LEU A 3 -7.16 -29.63 23.27
C LEU A 3 -5.87 -28.82 23.06
N ILE A 4 -4.71 -29.47 22.92
CA ILE A 4 -3.41 -28.78 22.77
C ILE A 4 -3.19 -28.34 21.31
N LEU A 5 -3.84 -29.00 20.32
CA LEU A 5 -3.71 -28.61 18.91
C LEU A 5 -4.50 -27.33 18.54
N SER A 6 -5.51 -26.94 19.34
CA SER A 6 -6.32 -25.73 19.06
C SER A 6 -5.70 -24.44 19.62
N LEU A 7 -4.77 -24.51 20.57
CA LEU A 7 -4.10 -23.31 21.08
C LEU A 7 -2.96 -22.81 20.18
N VAL A 8 -2.36 -23.69 19.37
CA VAL A 8 -1.24 -23.34 18.48
C VAL A 8 -1.73 -22.60 17.23
N THR A 9 -2.95 -22.87 16.74
CA THR A 9 -3.53 -22.18 15.58
C THR A 9 -3.98 -20.75 15.87
N ALA A 10 -4.30 -20.41 17.12
CA ALA A 10 -4.68 -19.05 17.52
C ALA A 10 -3.48 -18.09 17.60
N PHE A 11 -2.27 -18.60 17.82
CA PHE A 11 -1.07 -17.77 17.94
C PHE A 11 -0.55 -17.25 16.57
N LEU A 12 -0.89 -17.94 15.48
CA LEU A 12 -0.45 -17.57 14.13
C LEU A 12 -1.24 -16.39 13.52
N PHE A 13 -2.44 -16.08 14.03
CA PHE A 13 -3.25 -14.97 13.54
C PHE A 13 -2.86 -13.61 14.14
N PHE A 14 -2.21 -13.58 15.31
CA PHE A 14 -1.75 -12.32 15.90
C PHE A 14 -0.54 -11.72 15.16
N PHE A 15 0.37 -12.55 14.64
CA PHE A 15 1.55 -12.09 13.89
C PHE A 15 1.21 -11.45 12.54
N GLN A 16 0.16 -11.90 11.84
CA GLN A 16 -0.22 -11.30 10.55
C GLN A 16 -0.74 -9.86 10.69
N SER A 17 -1.40 -9.56 11.82
CA SER A 17 -1.85 -8.19 12.10
C SER A 17 -0.68 -7.22 12.34
N SER A 18 0.43 -7.70 12.92
CA SER A 18 1.61 -6.85 13.16
C SER A 18 2.40 -6.53 11.89
N ASP A 19 2.44 -7.45 10.93
CA ASP A 19 3.19 -7.24 9.69
C ASP A 19 2.55 -6.16 8.81
N LEU A 20 1.23 -6.25 8.63
CA LEU A 20 0.50 -5.27 7.82
C LEU A 20 0.52 -3.87 8.46
N GLU A 21 0.40 -3.80 9.78
CA GLU A 21 0.51 -2.52 10.50
C GLU A 21 1.93 -1.94 10.42
N SER A 22 2.96 -2.77 10.49
CA SER A 22 4.35 -2.34 10.30
C SER A 22 4.57 -1.78 8.89
N LEU A 23 4.02 -2.44 7.85
CA LEU A 23 4.07 -1.95 6.48
C LEU A 23 3.38 -0.61 6.32
N ARG A 24 2.15 -0.45 6.84
CA ARG A 24 1.41 0.82 6.80
C ARG A 24 2.21 1.97 7.43
N ASN A 25 2.77 1.73 8.61
CA ASN A 25 3.54 2.72 9.35
C ASN A 25 4.85 3.11 8.65
N SER A 26 5.55 2.12 8.07
CA SER A 26 6.76 2.37 7.30
C SER A 26 6.45 3.10 5.98
N TYR A 27 5.42 2.66 5.26
CA TYR A 27 4.98 3.23 3.99
C TYR A 27 4.55 4.70 4.12
N ALA A 28 3.81 5.05 5.17
CA ALA A 28 3.38 6.42 5.44
C ALA A 28 4.56 7.42 5.54
N LYS A 29 5.73 6.94 5.97
CA LYS A 29 6.96 7.73 6.13
C LYS A 29 7.94 7.55 4.99
N ALA A 30 7.72 6.58 4.09
CA ALA A 30 8.72 6.13 3.12
C ALA A 30 9.19 7.26 2.19
N ASN A 31 8.32 8.24 1.90
CA ASN A 31 8.69 9.36 1.03
C ASN A 31 9.47 10.49 1.71
N GLN A 32 9.63 10.48 3.04
CA GLN A 32 10.27 11.56 3.81
C GLN A 32 11.79 11.64 3.63
N SER A 33 12.47 10.51 3.39
CA SER A 33 13.91 10.49 3.10
C SER A 33 14.30 9.22 2.32
N ASN A 34 15.51 9.19 1.76
CA ASN A 34 16.05 7.98 1.12
C ASN A 34 16.22 6.83 2.14
N SER A 35 16.59 7.14 3.39
CA SER A 35 16.68 6.13 4.46
C SER A 35 15.32 5.50 4.76
N ASN A 36 14.27 6.32 4.90
CA ASN A 36 12.90 5.82 5.09
C ASN A 36 12.43 4.97 3.90
N THR A 37 12.77 5.37 2.67
CA THR A 37 12.48 4.57 1.48
C THR A 37 13.14 3.19 1.56
N GLN A 38 14.43 3.13 1.89
CA GLN A 38 15.15 1.85 2.01
C GLN A 38 14.59 0.99 3.15
N SER A 39 14.23 1.59 4.30
CA SER A 39 13.61 0.86 5.40
C SER A 39 12.28 0.23 5.00
N PHE A 40 11.45 0.94 4.24
CA PHE A 40 10.19 0.40 3.72
C PHE A 40 10.42 -0.75 2.73
N ILE A 41 11.35 -0.58 1.78
CA ILE A 41 11.72 -1.62 0.81
C ILE A 41 12.16 -2.90 1.54
N ASN A 42 13.14 -2.79 2.43
CA ASN A 42 13.66 -3.94 3.18
C ASN A 42 12.59 -4.62 4.03
N LEU A 43 11.66 -3.84 4.60
CA LEU A 43 10.54 -4.38 5.37
C LEU A 43 9.57 -5.16 4.48
N ALA A 44 9.23 -4.63 3.30
CA ALA A 44 8.32 -5.26 2.35
C ALA A 44 8.90 -6.55 1.76
N GLU A 45 10.19 -6.57 1.42
CA GLU A 45 10.87 -7.75 0.86
C GLU A 45 10.86 -8.95 1.82
N LYS A 46 11.03 -8.70 3.12
CA LYS A 46 11.07 -9.74 4.17
C LYS A 46 9.73 -10.42 4.42
N GLN A 47 8.62 -9.86 3.94
CA GLN A 47 7.29 -10.43 4.14
C GLN A 47 7.14 -11.72 3.33
N SER A 48 6.63 -12.79 3.93
CA SER A 48 6.38 -14.08 3.27
C SER A 48 4.89 -14.40 3.08
N SER A 49 4.00 -13.51 3.52
CA SER A 49 2.55 -13.69 3.45
C SER A 49 2.00 -13.71 2.02
N SER A 50 0.95 -14.52 1.81
CA SER A 50 0.14 -14.56 0.59
C SER A 50 -0.96 -13.49 0.54
N ASP A 51 -1.04 -12.61 1.54
CA ASP A 51 -2.02 -11.52 1.58
C ASP A 51 -1.84 -10.58 0.36
N PRO A 52 -2.90 -10.32 -0.41
CA PRO A 52 -2.83 -9.48 -1.60
C PRO A 52 -2.41 -8.04 -1.31
N VAL A 53 -2.75 -7.49 -0.14
CA VAL A 53 -2.33 -6.15 0.30
C VAL A 53 -0.82 -6.12 0.57
N ILE A 54 -0.26 -7.17 1.19
CA ILE A 54 1.18 -7.30 1.37
C ILE A 54 1.89 -7.38 0.01
N ALA A 55 1.32 -8.12 -0.95
CA ALA A 55 1.82 -8.13 -2.32
C ALA A 55 1.74 -6.73 -2.97
N GLY A 56 0.67 -5.97 -2.69
CA GLY A 56 0.53 -4.58 -3.11
C GLY A 56 1.62 -3.67 -2.54
N TYR A 57 1.96 -3.80 -1.26
CA TYR A 57 3.07 -3.07 -0.64
C TYR A 57 4.42 -3.46 -1.23
N LYS A 58 4.64 -4.74 -1.56
CA LYS A 58 5.84 -5.19 -2.29
C LYS A 58 5.94 -4.55 -3.68
N ALA A 59 4.82 -4.47 -4.41
CA ALA A 59 4.80 -3.79 -5.70
C ALA A 59 5.11 -2.30 -5.57
N ALA A 60 4.59 -1.64 -4.53
CA ALA A 60 4.92 -0.25 -4.21
C ALA A 60 6.41 -0.10 -3.83
N ALA A 61 6.98 -1.01 -3.03
CA ALA A 61 8.41 -1.02 -2.72
C ALA A 61 9.26 -1.13 -3.98
N GLN A 62 8.89 -2.03 -4.90
CA GLN A 62 9.57 -2.19 -6.19
C GLN A 62 9.54 -0.90 -7.03
N ILE A 63 8.46 -0.12 -6.99
CA ILE A 63 8.42 1.21 -7.61
C ILE A 63 9.38 2.17 -6.90
N MET A 64 9.39 2.16 -5.57
CA MET A 64 10.19 3.07 -4.74
C MET A 64 11.70 2.81 -4.86
N GLU A 65 12.12 1.62 -5.31
CA GLU A 65 13.52 1.34 -5.70
C GLU A 65 14.05 2.37 -6.70
N ALA A 66 13.21 2.89 -7.60
CA ALA A 66 13.61 3.91 -8.56
C ALA A 66 14.08 5.23 -7.92
N LYS A 67 13.72 5.47 -6.65
CA LYS A 67 14.11 6.65 -5.88
C LYS A 67 15.52 6.51 -5.30
N VAL A 68 15.89 5.31 -4.87
CA VAL A 68 17.13 5.04 -4.11
C VAL A 68 18.21 4.32 -4.92
N THR A 69 17.85 3.69 -6.05
CA THR A 69 18.80 2.94 -6.86
C THR A 69 19.94 3.82 -7.42
N THR A 70 21.16 3.28 -7.32
CA THR A 70 22.38 3.80 -7.94
C THR A 70 22.67 3.16 -9.29
N GLU A 71 21.94 2.09 -9.66
CA GLU A 71 22.14 1.38 -10.91
C GLU A 71 21.65 2.20 -12.12
N LYS A 72 22.55 2.42 -13.07
CA LYS A 72 22.25 3.18 -14.28
C LYS A 72 21.18 2.46 -15.11
N GLY A 73 20.13 3.20 -15.49
CA GLY A 73 19.06 2.70 -16.36
C GLY A 73 17.98 1.83 -15.68
N LYS A 74 18.12 1.48 -14.40
CA LYS A 74 17.15 0.61 -13.72
C LYS A 74 15.87 1.31 -13.26
N ARG A 75 15.90 2.62 -13.02
CA ARG A 75 14.76 3.40 -12.50
C ARG A 75 13.46 3.15 -13.26
N LYS A 76 13.48 3.22 -14.59
CA LYS A 76 12.29 2.97 -15.42
C LYS A 76 11.80 1.52 -15.31
N SER A 77 12.72 0.56 -15.23
CA SER A 77 12.40 -0.85 -15.09
C SER A 77 11.68 -1.13 -13.77
N PHE A 78 12.16 -0.55 -12.67
CA PHE A 78 11.55 -0.67 -11.35
C PHE A 78 10.12 -0.14 -11.32
N VAL A 79 9.92 1.08 -11.83
CA VAL A 79 8.57 1.67 -11.90
C VAL A 79 7.64 0.85 -12.78
N LYS A 80 8.08 0.43 -13.97
CA LYS A 80 7.25 -0.36 -14.89
C LYS A 80 6.88 -1.72 -14.28
N ALA A 81 7.84 -2.42 -13.68
CA ALA A 81 7.62 -3.74 -13.11
C ALA A 81 6.67 -3.69 -11.90
N GLY A 82 6.93 -2.76 -10.96
CA GLY A 82 6.06 -2.61 -9.80
C GLY A 82 4.65 -2.09 -10.15
N ALA A 83 4.52 -1.16 -11.12
CA ALA A 83 3.21 -0.74 -11.60
C ALA A 83 2.44 -1.88 -12.26
N THR A 84 3.09 -2.67 -13.12
CA THR A 84 2.49 -3.86 -13.74
C THR A 84 2.03 -4.87 -12.68
N SER A 85 2.87 -5.12 -11.68
CA SER A 85 2.54 -6.03 -10.57
C SER A 85 1.34 -5.53 -9.77
N LEU A 86 1.34 -4.25 -9.40
CA LEU A 86 0.25 -3.63 -8.63
C LEU A 86 -1.09 -3.70 -9.39
N GLU A 87 -1.09 -3.39 -10.69
CA GLU A 87 -2.29 -3.53 -11.53
C GLU A 87 -2.81 -4.97 -11.59
N SER A 88 -1.91 -5.94 -11.74
CA SER A 88 -2.27 -7.36 -11.76
C SER A 88 -2.93 -7.79 -10.45
N ILE A 89 -2.33 -7.41 -9.31
CA ILE A 89 -2.87 -7.70 -7.97
C ILE A 89 -4.25 -7.07 -7.80
N ILE A 90 -4.42 -5.81 -8.21
CA ILE A 90 -5.67 -5.06 -8.16
C ILE A 90 -6.77 -5.68 -9.01
N LYS A 91 -6.41 -6.16 -10.21
CA LYS A 91 -7.35 -6.81 -11.13
C LYS A 91 -7.93 -8.08 -10.54
N SER A 92 -7.14 -8.84 -9.77
CA SER A 92 -7.60 -10.05 -9.08
C SER A 92 -8.28 -9.77 -7.73
N ASN A 93 -8.16 -8.54 -7.19
CA ASN A 93 -8.65 -8.15 -5.87
C ASN A 93 -9.43 -6.83 -5.95
N THR A 94 -10.44 -6.79 -6.82
CA THR A 94 -11.11 -5.54 -7.21
C THR A 94 -11.81 -4.81 -6.06
N ASN A 95 -12.25 -5.55 -5.04
CA ASN A 95 -13.00 -4.99 -3.90
C ASN A 95 -12.10 -4.55 -2.73
N ASN A 96 -10.78 -4.74 -2.82
CA ASN A 96 -9.87 -4.39 -1.74
C ASN A 96 -9.52 -2.89 -1.78
N ILE A 97 -9.98 -2.15 -0.78
CA ILE A 97 -9.79 -0.70 -0.66
C ILE A 97 -8.33 -0.30 -0.38
N GLU A 98 -7.58 -1.10 0.37
CA GLU A 98 -6.20 -0.75 0.72
C GLU A 98 -5.28 -0.83 -0.51
N LEU A 99 -5.54 -1.77 -1.41
CA LEU A 99 -4.87 -1.78 -2.72
C LEU A 99 -5.15 -0.53 -3.54
N ARG A 100 -6.36 0.03 -3.46
CA ARG A 100 -6.72 1.31 -4.12
C ARG A 100 -5.99 2.48 -3.48
N VAL A 101 -5.82 2.46 -2.15
CA VAL A 101 -4.99 3.44 -1.42
C VAL A 101 -3.54 3.38 -1.90
N ILE A 102 -2.95 2.18 -1.99
CA ILE A 102 -1.57 1.99 -2.47
C ILE A 102 -1.42 2.53 -3.90
N ARG A 103 -2.32 2.16 -4.81
CA ARG A 103 -2.26 2.63 -6.20
C ARG A 103 -2.44 4.14 -6.32
N LEU A 104 -3.38 4.73 -5.59
CA LEU A 104 -3.55 6.19 -5.57
C LEU A 104 -2.27 6.85 -5.06
N SER A 105 -1.75 6.41 -3.92
CA SER A 105 -0.49 6.91 -3.34
C SER A 105 0.67 6.88 -4.32
N VAL A 106 0.86 5.76 -5.03
CA VAL A 106 1.92 5.60 -6.03
C VAL A 106 1.73 6.59 -7.19
N GLN A 107 0.52 6.63 -7.78
CA GLN A 107 0.21 7.50 -8.92
C GLN A 107 0.39 8.99 -8.60
N GLU A 108 0.12 9.42 -7.36
CA GLU A 108 0.32 10.81 -6.92
C GLU A 108 1.78 11.24 -6.79
N ASN A 109 2.71 10.28 -6.70
CA ASN A 109 4.11 10.53 -6.40
C ASN A 109 5.06 10.19 -7.56
N ILE A 110 4.55 9.57 -8.62
CA ILE A 110 5.33 9.30 -9.84
C ILE A 110 5.28 10.50 -10.80
N PRO A 111 6.40 10.86 -11.47
CA PRO A 111 6.40 11.89 -12.50
C PRO A 111 5.41 11.61 -13.64
N LYS A 112 4.66 12.63 -14.08
CA LYS A 112 3.63 12.51 -15.13
C LYS A 112 4.14 11.88 -16.42
N ILE A 113 5.41 12.08 -16.78
CA ILE A 113 6.04 11.50 -17.98
C ILE A 113 6.02 9.96 -18.01
N VAL A 114 5.85 9.31 -16.85
CA VAL A 114 5.72 7.85 -16.76
C VAL A 114 4.34 7.36 -17.21
N GLY A 115 3.31 8.20 -17.15
CA GLY A 115 1.96 7.86 -17.60
C GLY A 115 1.15 6.98 -16.64
N TYR A 116 1.64 6.74 -15.41
CA TYR A 116 0.93 5.95 -14.40
C TYR A 116 0.10 6.85 -13.47
N HIS A 117 -1.03 7.36 -13.97
CA HIS A 117 -1.90 8.29 -13.24
C HIS A 117 -3.38 8.26 -13.66
N SER A 118 -3.80 7.31 -14.49
CA SER A 118 -5.15 7.27 -15.07
C SER A 118 -6.23 6.94 -14.04
N SER A 119 -5.89 6.27 -12.94
CA SER A 119 -6.86 5.74 -11.97
C SER A 119 -7.07 6.63 -10.75
N LEU A 120 -6.42 7.80 -10.66
CA LEU A 120 -6.50 8.69 -9.48
C LEU A 120 -7.94 9.04 -9.07
N LYS A 121 -8.78 9.42 -10.06
CA LYS A 121 -10.18 9.79 -9.82
C LYS A 121 -11.02 8.59 -9.38
N ASP A 122 -10.82 7.45 -10.03
CA ASP A 122 -11.58 6.23 -9.78
C ASP A 122 -11.23 5.63 -8.42
N ASP A 123 -9.92 5.59 -8.08
CA ASP A 123 -9.45 5.12 -6.78
C ASP A 123 -9.99 6.01 -5.65
N LYS A 124 -9.96 7.34 -5.81
CA LYS A 124 -10.54 8.25 -4.80
C LYS A 124 -12.03 7.96 -4.60
N THR A 125 -12.79 7.88 -5.69
CA THR A 125 -14.23 7.65 -5.65
C THR A 125 -14.56 6.31 -4.98
N PHE A 126 -13.80 5.26 -5.33
CA PHE A 126 -13.94 3.93 -4.74
C PHE A 126 -13.64 3.94 -3.23
N ILE A 127 -12.56 4.61 -2.81
CA ILE A 127 -12.16 4.72 -1.41
C ILE A 127 -13.26 5.41 -0.61
N LEU A 128 -13.74 6.56 -1.05
CA LEU A 128 -14.80 7.31 -0.37
C LEU A 128 -16.09 6.49 -0.24
N SER A 129 -16.48 5.80 -1.32
CA SER A 129 -17.73 5.02 -1.37
C SER A 129 -17.71 3.75 -0.52
N ASN A 130 -16.52 3.23 -0.20
CA ASN A 130 -16.37 1.98 0.57
C ASN A 130 -15.74 2.18 1.95
N TYR A 131 -15.34 3.39 2.31
CA TYR A 131 -14.73 3.73 3.59
C TYR A 131 -15.59 3.29 4.78
N SER A 132 -16.89 3.59 4.76
CA SER A 132 -17.81 3.30 5.87
C SER A 132 -17.90 1.80 6.22
N LYS A 133 -17.63 0.92 5.25
CA LYS A 133 -17.70 -0.55 5.39
C LYS A 133 -16.44 -1.16 6.01
N GLN A 134 -15.37 -0.38 6.22
CA GLN A 134 -14.10 -0.89 6.72
C GLN A 134 -14.05 -0.97 8.24
N ASN A 135 -13.16 -1.81 8.75
CA ASN A 135 -12.85 -1.86 10.17
C ASN A 135 -12.15 -0.58 10.66
N SER A 136 -12.11 -0.39 11.98
CA SER A 136 -11.54 0.81 12.61
C SER A 136 -10.07 1.05 12.29
N ALA A 137 -9.26 -0.01 12.21
CA ALA A 137 -7.84 0.08 11.89
C ALA A 137 -7.63 0.63 10.48
N LEU A 138 -8.32 0.07 9.48
CA LEU A 138 -8.21 0.50 8.09
C LEU A 138 -8.83 1.88 7.87
N LYS A 139 -9.92 2.21 8.56
CA LYS A 139 -10.47 3.58 8.57
C LYS A 139 -9.43 4.59 9.04
N SER A 140 -8.79 4.31 10.18
CA SER A 140 -7.74 5.17 10.74
C SER A 140 -6.56 5.34 9.79
N TYR A 141 -6.17 4.26 9.10
CA TYR A 141 -5.10 4.32 8.10
C TYR A 141 -5.50 5.17 6.88
N ILE A 142 -6.70 4.98 6.34
CA ILE A 142 -7.22 5.76 5.20
C ILE A 142 -7.32 7.25 5.56
N GLN A 143 -7.77 7.59 6.77
CA GLN A 143 -7.82 8.99 7.23
C GLN A 143 -6.43 9.63 7.26
N LYS A 144 -5.44 8.95 7.84
CA LYS A 144 -4.04 9.42 7.87
C LYS A 144 -3.49 9.61 6.46
N PHE A 145 -3.75 8.66 5.57
CA PHE A 145 -3.35 8.76 4.16
C PHE A 145 -4.04 9.94 3.44
N ALA A 146 -5.36 10.08 3.57
CA ALA A 146 -6.11 11.15 2.93
C ALA A 146 -5.68 12.54 3.42
N ALA A 147 -5.28 12.66 4.70
CA ALA A 147 -4.76 13.91 5.25
C ALA A 147 -3.53 14.42 4.48
N GLN A 148 -2.59 13.53 4.13
CA GLN A 148 -1.36 13.84 3.38
C GLN A 148 -1.50 13.77 1.85
N SER A 149 -2.60 13.23 1.33
CA SER A 149 -2.82 13.04 -0.11
C SER A 149 -3.16 14.35 -0.83
N LYS A 150 -2.71 14.46 -2.10
CA LYS A 150 -2.91 15.62 -2.98
C LYS A 150 -4.24 15.56 -3.75
N THR A 151 -4.84 14.38 -3.86
CA THR A 151 -6.04 14.08 -4.65
C THR A 151 -7.33 14.27 -3.85
N PHE A 152 -7.25 14.16 -2.52
CA PHE A 152 -8.39 14.38 -1.62
C PHE A 152 -8.58 15.88 -1.33
N THR A 153 -9.77 16.38 -1.66
CA THR A 153 -10.20 17.75 -1.34
C THR A 153 -10.54 17.90 0.15
N PRO A 154 -10.67 19.13 0.68
CA PRO A 154 -11.15 19.32 2.05
C PRO A 154 -12.51 18.66 2.33
N ALA A 155 -13.43 18.68 1.36
CA ALA A 155 -14.73 18.03 1.47
C ALA A 155 -14.59 16.49 1.51
N ASP A 156 -13.73 15.91 0.67
CA ASP A 156 -13.43 14.48 0.70
C ASP A 156 -12.91 14.07 2.09
N LYS A 157 -11.95 14.83 2.64
CA LYS A 157 -11.37 14.58 3.98
C LYS A 157 -12.43 14.68 5.07
N ALA A 158 -13.36 15.63 4.98
CA ALA A 158 -14.44 15.80 5.95
C ALA A 158 -15.46 14.66 5.94
N SER A 159 -15.61 13.94 4.82
CA SER A 159 -16.50 12.77 4.70
C SER A 159 -15.92 11.48 5.29
N LEU A 160 -14.60 11.45 5.54
CA LEU A 160 -13.91 10.32 6.17
C LEU A 160 -13.96 10.44 7.70
N LYS A 161 -15.15 10.35 8.29
CA LYS A 161 -15.38 10.40 9.74
C LYS A 161 -15.84 9.05 10.28
#